data_AF-A0AB34HSE2-F1
#
_entry.id   AF-A0AB34HSE2-F1
#
_cell.length_a   1.000
_cell.length_b   1.000
_cell.length_c   1.000
_cell.angle_alpha   90.00
_cell.angle_beta   90.00
_cell.angle_gamma   90.00
#
_symmetry.space_group_name_H-M   'P 1'
#
loop_
_entity.id
_entity.type
_entity.pdbx_description
1 polymer ?
#
loop_
_entity_poly.entity_id
_entity_poly.type
_entity_poly.pdbx_seq_one_letter_code
_entity_poly.pdbx_strand_id
1 'polypeptide(L)'
;MRDFLAHRVKKQICSPSPFPPPVFPPDQARTPQATEQLQALGEDPHSLLQLLEGGGTLDGSVWGAEAVPEALTMGESPGCCSVWAHCLHCLYSCHWRKCPKDRTQTNQCECIWFGLLFLTFLLSLGWLYVVLILLNDLHNFNEFLFQHWGHWMDWSPAFLLVISLLVTYASLLLLLALLLRLCGQPLCLHTAHKVLLLLIMLLVAAGLVGLEVQWRQEWHSLRLSLQATAPFLHIGAVAGITLLAWPVADTFYRIHQRGPKILLLLLFFGVALAIYLVPLFISSACIMEPKDLPPKPELTGHRGAPMLAPENTLMSLRKTAECGAVVFETDVMVSSDGIPFLMHDERLTRTTDVASVFPHRVNSHSSDFSWTELKRLNAGAWFLQRRPFWGAKQLSGPDRKDAENQTVPALEELLKEAEARNLSVMFDLRRPPRSHTYHDTFVNQTLETVLSSGVPQAMVLWLPDEDRAHVQQRAPQMRQIYGHLGGHSTVRPQFLNLPYQDLPLLDIKALHQDNVSVNLFVVNKPWLFSLLWCAGVDSVTTNDCQLLQQMRYPVWLIPPQTYLMMWIITNCVSILLLLWTFLLQRRCAKERERTGLETAVLLTRINAFIME
;
A
#
# COMPACT_ATOMS: atom_id res chain seq x y z
N MET A 1 6.11 27.64 63.22
CA MET A 1 6.36 27.07 64.56
C MET A 1 5.90 25.62 64.54
N ARG A 2 6.84 24.67 64.60
CA ARG A 2 6.70 23.20 64.75
C ARG A 2 5.55 22.50 63.98
N ASP A 3 5.82 21.79 62.88
CA ASP A 3 6.53 20.49 62.74
C ASP A 3 5.63 19.27 63.02
N PHE A 4 5.35 18.48 61.97
CA PHE A 4 5.22 17.00 61.92
C PHE A 4 4.89 16.64 60.45
N LEU A 5 5.73 16.01 59.60
CA LEU A 5 6.57 14.80 59.69
C LEU A 5 5.74 13.49 59.83
N ALA A 6 5.95 12.43 59.04
CA ALA A 6 6.83 12.23 57.87
C ALA A 6 6.41 11.03 56.98
N HIS A 7 7.18 10.79 55.91
CA HIS A 7 7.12 9.67 54.96
C HIS A 7 6.78 8.27 55.51
N ARG A 8 6.24 7.43 54.62
CA ARG A 8 6.79 6.07 54.41
C ARG A 8 6.85 5.68 52.94
N VAL A 9 8.03 5.27 52.48
CA VAL A 9 8.25 4.64 51.16
C VAL A 9 8.48 3.14 51.37
N LYS A 10 7.87 2.29 50.54
CA LYS A 10 8.33 0.91 50.30
C LYS A 10 8.13 0.52 48.83
N LYS A 11 8.89 -0.48 48.37
CA LYS A 11 9.19 -0.73 46.96
C LYS A 11 9.21 -2.24 46.66
N GLN A 12 8.23 -2.73 45.91
CA GLN A 12 8.15 -4.05 45.24
C GLN A 12 7.07 -3.89 44.15
N ILE A 13 7.27 -4.14 42.83
CA ILE A 13 7.91 -5.23 42.06
C ILE A 13 6.94 -6.38 41.75
N CYS A 14 6.61 -6.47 40.45
CA CYS A 14 6.11 -7.62 39.66
C CYS A 14 4.69 -8.20 39.85
N SER A 15 3.93 -8.03 38.75
CA SER A 15 3.14 -9.06 38.04
C SER A 15 1.63 -9.22 38.34
N PRO A 16 0.82 -9.61 37.33
CA PRO A 16 -0.65 -9.49 37.37
C PRO A 16 -1.40 -10.78 37.75
N SER A 17 -2.63 -10.61 38.24
CA SER A 17 -3.63 -11.68 38.42
C SER A 17 -4.46 -11.91 37.14
N PRO A 18 -4.90 -13.15 36.85
CA PRO A 18 -5.53 -13.51 35.57
C PRO A 18 -7.06 -13.33 35.53
N PHE A 19 -7.61 -13.19 34.32
CA PHE A 19 -9.03 -13.43 34.02
C PHE A 19 -9.24 -14.86 33.49
N PRO A 20 -10.39 -15.51 33.74
CA PRO A 20 -10.65 -16.90 33.36
C PRO A 20 -11.12 -17.05 31.89
N PRO A 21 -10.94 -18.24 31.27
CA PRO A 21 -11.47 -18.55 29.94
C PRO A 21 -12.98 -18.88 29.96
N PRO A 22 -13.68 -18.77 28.82
CA PRO A 22 -15.10 -19.12 28.71
C PRO A 22 -15.34 -20.64 28.69
N VAL A 23 -16.55 -21.04 29.09
CA VAL A 23 -17.01 -22.44 29.18
C VAL A 23 -17.88 -22.80 27.98
N PHE A 24 -17.67 -24.00 27.40
CA PHE A 24 -18.56 -24.60 26.40
C PHE A 24 -19.47 -25.67 27.04
N PRO A 25 -20.75 -25.80 26.61
CA PRO A 25 -21.65 -26.89 27.02
C PRO A 25 -21.38 -28.21 26.24
N PRO A 26 -21.84 -29.38 26.75
CA PRO A 26 -21.42 -30.70 26.25
C PRO A 26 -22.34 -31.37 25.22
N ASP A 27 -21.78 -32.34 24.48
CA ASP A 27 -22.46 -33.26 23.55
C ASP A 27 -23.17 -34.45 24.22
N GLN A 28 -24.22 -34.97 23.56
CA GLN A 28 -24.64 -36.39 23.44
C GLN A 28 -26.00 -36.48 22.67
N ALA A 29 -26.34 -37.49 21.85
CA ALA A 29 -25.59 -38.53 21.13
C ALA A 29 -26.54 -39.35 20.19
N ARG A 30 -26.00 -39.99 19.12
CA ARG A 30 -26.26 -41.39 18.65
C ARG A 30 -26.02 -41.65 17.14
N THR A 31 -24.82 -42.14 16.81
CA THR A 31 -24.44 -43.42 16.13
C THR A 31 -25.51 -44.40 15.60
N PRO A 32 -25.18 -45.45 14.78
CA PRO A 32 -23.87 -45.95 14.26
C PRO A 32 -23.85 -46.13 12.71
N GLN A 33 -22.88 -46.71 11.97
CA GLN A 33 -21.70 -47.61 12.15
C GLN A 33 -20.51 -47.07 11.29
N ALA A 34 -19.31 -47.66 11.04
CA ALA A 34 -18.56 -48.91 11.36
C ALA A 34 -17.05 -48.52 11.60
N THR A 35 -16.00 -49.30 11.93
CA THR A 35 -15.50 -50.70 11.79
C THR A 35 -14.96 -51.10 10.39
N GLU A 36 -13.74 -51.61 10.16
CA GLU A 36 -12.62 -52.17 11.01
C GLU A 36 -11.21 -51.63 10.60
N GLN A 37 -10.25 -51.39 11.52
CA GLN A 37 -9.06 -52.20 11.96
C GLN A 37 -7.98 -52.50 10.87
N LEU A 38 -6.67 -52.65 11.14
CA LEU A 38 -5.93 -53.10 12.36
C LEU A 38 -4.49 -52.48 12.47
N GLN A 39 -3.79 -52.63 13.61
CA GLN A 39 -2.37 -52.26 13.82
C GLN A 39 -1.52 -53.43 14.39
N ALA A 40 -0.28 -53.60 13.89
CA ALA A 40 0.86 -54.39 14.39
C ALA A 40 2.07 -54.14 13.44
N LEU A 41 3.36 -54.46 13.67
CA LEU A 41 4.31 -54.70 14.79
C LEU A 41 5.75 -54.61 14.15
N GLY A 42 6.92 -54.66 14.81
CA GLY A 42 7.28 -54.80 16.22
C GLY A 42 8.78 -55.15 16.39
N GLU A 43 9.65 -54.13 16.48
CA GLU A 43 11.06 -54.12 16.95
C GLU A 43 12.13 -55.12 16.41
N ASP A 44 13.02 -54.59 15.56
CA ASP A 44 14.52 -54.63 15.66
C ASP A 44 15.27 -56.02 15.55
N PRO A 45 16.62 -56.16 15.74
CA PRO A 45 17.48 -56.40 14.57
C PRO A 45 18.47 -57.60 14.64
N HIS A 46 19.29 -57.70 13.58
CA HIS A 46 20.59 -58.40 13.43
C HIS A 46 20.64 -59.90 13.04
N SER A 47 21.52 -60.15 12.04
CA SER A 47 22.41 -61.33 11.82
C SER A 47 22.01 -62.48 10.86
N LEU A 48 23.07 -63.11 10.28
CA LEU A 48 23.14 -64.39 9.53
C LEU A 48 22.35 -64.44 8.19
N LEU A 49 22.93 -64.38 6.97
CA LEU A 49 24.14 -64.94 6.34
C LEU A 49 24.08 -66.47 6.02
N GLN A 50 24.25 -66.79 4.73
CA GLN A 50 24.46 -68.09 4.05
C GLN A 50 23.28 -69.07 3.81
N LEU A 51 23.03 -69.30 2.50
CA LEU A 51 22.64 -70.55 1.80
C LEU A 51 22.44 -70.14 0.31
N LEU A 52 23.43 -70.18 -0.59
CA LEU A 52 24.13 -71.30 -1.23
C LEU A 52 23.27 -72.26 -2.09
N GLU A 53 23.72 -72.35 -3.35
CA GLU A 53 23.61 -73.46 -4.32
C GLU A 53 22.30 -73.72 -5.08
N GLY A 54 22.48 -74.29 -6.29
CA GLY A 54 21.49 -74.37 -7.38
C GLY A 54 21.67 -73.25 -8.42
N GLY A 55 22.23 -73.44 -9.61
CA GLY A 55 22.76 -74.66 -10.23
C GLY A 55 22.22 -74.82 -11.67
N GLY A 56 22.99 -74.41 -12.68
CA GLY A 56 22.59 -74.48 -14.09
C GLY A 56 23.78 -74.33 -15.04
N THR A 57 23.86 -75.19 -16.06
CA THR A 57 25.09 -75.48 -16.81
C THR A 57 25.11 -74.94 -18.25
N LEU A 58 26.28 -74.41 -18.63
CA LEU A 58 27.03 -74.63 -19.89
C LEU A 58 26.31 -74.44 -21.25
N ASP A 59 26.64 -73.33 -21.93
CA ASP A 59 27.42 -73.30 -23.20
C ASP A 59 27.69 -71.82 -23.59
N GLY A 60 28.68 -71.44 -24.40
CA GLY A 60 29.80 -72.20 -24.98
C GLY A 60 30.44 -71.43 -26.15
N SER A 61 31.74 -71.09 -26.07
CA SER A 61 32.57 -70.43 -27.12
C SER A 61 32.20 -68.95 -27.46
N VAL A 62 33.06 -68.06 -28.01
CA VAL A 62 34.54 -68.02 -28.18
C VAL A 62 34.99 -66.54 -28.36
N TRP A 63 36.10 -66.16 -27.73
CA TRP A 63 37.05 -65.02 -27.96
C TRP A 63 36.60 -63.65 -28.53
N GLY A 64 37.10 -62.59 -27.86
CA GLY A 64 37.11 -61.22 -28.39
C GLY A 64 37.66 -60.22 -27.36
N ALA A 65 38.98 -60.13 -27.22
CA ALA A 65 39.65 -59.27 -26.23
C ALA A 65 40.33 -58.07 -26.88
N GLU A 66 40.08 -56.86 -26.37
CA GLU A 66 40.90 -55.68 -26.65
C GLU A 66 40.86 -54.69 -25.47
N ALA A 67 41.83 -53.76 -25.42
CA ALA A 67 42.36 -53.26 -24.15
C ALA A 67 41.65 -52.03 -23.54
N VAL A 68 41.69 -51.96 -22.20
CA VAL A 68 41.33 -50.79 -21.37
C VAL A 68 42.52 -49.84 -21.26
N PRO A 69 42.27 -48.51 -21.31
CA PRO A 69 43.09 -47.51 -20.61
C PRO A 69 42.30 -46.88 -19.46
N GLU A 70 42.70 -47.09 -18.21
CA GLU A 70 42.10 -46.43 -17.04
C GLU A 70 42.56 -44.96 -16.93
N ALA A 71 41.68 -44.02 -17.27
CA ALA A 71 41.90 -42.60 -17.04
C ALA A 71 41.44 -42.18 -15.63
N LEU A 72 42.30 -42.41 -14.63
CA LEU A 72 42.12 -41.90 -13.26
C LEU A 72 41.89 -40.38 -13.27
N THR A 73 40.66 -39.96 -12.99
CA THR A 73 40.32 -38.56 -12.70
C THR A 73 39.81 -38.47 -11.27
N MET A 74 40.52 -37.69 -10.44
CA MET A 74 40.21 -37.60 -9.01
C MET A 74 38.83 -36.99 -8.80
N GLY A 75 38.00 -37.67 -7.99
CA GLY A 75 36.67 -37.17 -7.66
C GLY A 75 36.73 -35.96 -6.73
N GLU A 76 36.27 -34.80 -7.21
CA GLU A 76 35.84 -33.74 -6.30
C GLU A 76 34.67 -34.27 -5.46
N SER A 77 34.80 -34.23 -4.13
CA SER A 77 33.72 -34.63 -3.23
C SER A 77 32.48 -33.76 -3.48
N PRO A 78 31.26 -34.34 -3.58
CA PRO A 78 30.03 -33.58 -3.78
C PRO A 78 29.66 -32.81 -2.49
N GLY A 79 30.33 -31.68 -2.27
CA GLY A 79 30.04 -30.77 -1.17
C GLY A 79 28.59 -30.29 -1.24
N CYS A 80 27.99 -30.00 -0.08
CA CYS A 80 26.56 -29.75 0.06
C CYS A 80 26.00 -28.72 -0.95
N CYS A 81 26.78 -27.70 -1.31
CA CYS A 81 26.45 -26.70 -2.33
C CYS A 81 26.06 -27.31 -3.70
N SER A 82 26.55 -28.49 -4.08
CA SER A 82 26.35 -29.09 -5.41
C SER A 82 24.87 -29.32 -5.73
N VAL A 83 24.14 -30.03 -4.85
CA VAL A 83 22.72 -30.36 -5.09
C VAL A 83 21.85 -29.09 -5.03
N TRP A 84 22.09 -28.25 -4.02
CA TRP A 84 21.36 -26.99 -3.86
C TRP A 84 21.58 -26.01 -5.02
N ALA A 85 22.82 -25.83 -5.47
CA ALA A 85 23.14 -25.00 -6.64
C ALA A 85 22.50 -25.55 -7.92
N HIS A 86 22.40 -26.88 -8.08
CA HIS A 86 21.71 -27.48 -9.22
C HIS A 86 20.21 -27.15 -9.20
N CYS A 87 19.52 -27.35 -8.06
CA CYS A 87 18.11 -26.99 -7.91
C CYS A 87 17.85 -25.49 -8.14
N LEU A 88 18.69 -24.62 -7.60
CA LEU A 88 18.62 -23.17 -7.84
C LEU A 88 18.81 -22.84 -9.34
N HIS A 89 19.75 -23.50 -10.03
CA HIS A 89 19.97 -23.29 -11.46
C HIS A 89 18.78 -23.79 -12.30
N CYS A 90 18.17 -24.93 -11.96
CA CYS A 90 16.95 -25.42 -12.60
C CYS A 90 15.79 -24.41 -12.50
N LEU A 91 15.63 -23.74 -11.37
CA LEU A 91 14.59 -22.71 -11.18
C LEU A 91 14.85 -21.42 -11.99
N TYR A 92 16.11 -21.02 -12.17
CA TYR A 92 16.48 -19.79 -12.90
C TYR A 92 16.56 -19.97 -14.42
N SER A 93 16.97 -21.17 -14.86
CA SER A 93 17.13 -21.52 -16.28
C SER A 93 15.97 -22.33 -16.85
N CYS A 94 15.03 -22.79 -16.02
CA CYS A 94 13.95 -23.74 -16.34
C CYS A 94 14.43 -25.11 -16.89
N HIS A 95 15.74 -25.38 -16.92
CA HIS A 95 16.29 -26.61 -17.48
C HIS A 95 16.42 -27.72 -16.41
N TRP A 96 15.53 -28.71 -16.46
CA TRP A 96 15.52 -29.88 -15.57
C TRP A 96 16.29 -31.11 -16.11
N ARG A 97 17.09 -30.95 -17.17
CA ARG A 97 17.98 -31.98 -17.72
C ARG A 97 19.40 -31.42 -17.89
N LYS A 98 20.40 -32.31 -17.82
CA LYS A 98 21.85 -32.02 -17.73
C LYS A 98 22.28 -30.79 -18.54
N CYS A 99 22.97 -29.85 -17.88
CA CYS A 99 23.67 -28.76 -18.56
C CYS A 99 24.71 -29.30 -19.56
N PRO A 100 24.84 -28.68 -20.74
CA PRO A 100 26.06 -28.79 -21.54
C PRO A 100 27.27 -28.29 -20.72
N LYS A 101 28.41 -28.99 -20.81
CA LYS A 101 29.60 -28.65 -20.00
C LYS A 101 30.26 -27.31 -20.35
N ASP A 102 29.94 -26.74 -21.52
CA ASP A 102 30.76 -25.68 -22.14
C ASP A 102 30.39 -24.23 -21.77
N ARG A 103 29.41 -23.99 -20.88
CA ARG A 103 29.05 -22.64 -20.41
C ARG A 103 29.55 -22.34 -19.00
N THR A 104 30.88 -22.32 -18.86
CA THR A 104 31.58 -22.00 -17.60
C THR A 104 31.70 -20.50 -17.30
N GLN A 105 31.25 -19.61 -18.19
CA GLN A 105 31.33 -18.15 -18.01
C GLN A 105 30.00 -17.43 -18.27
N THR A 106 29.73 -16.37 -17.50
CA THR A 106 28.62 -15.45 -17.74
C THR A 106 28.93 -14.52 -18.91
N ASN A 107 28.26 -14.73 -20.05
CA ASN A 107 28.34 -13.84 -21.21
C ASN A 107 27.84 -12.42 -20.88
N GLN A 108 28.38 -11.42 -21.58
CA GLN A 108 28.00 -10.01 -21.44
C GLN A 108 26.48 -9.77 -21.55
N CYS A 109 25.78 -10.55 -22.39
CA CYS A 109 24.32 -10.51 -22.51
C CYS A 109 23.60 -10.87 -21.20
N GLU A 110 24.05 -11.89 -20.46
CA GLU A 110 23.41 -12.28 -19.20
C GLU A 110 23.68 -11.26 -18.08
N CYS A 111 24.78 -10.51 -18.14
CA CYS A 111 25.00 -9.34 -17.28
C CYS A 111 23.99 -8.22 -17.56
N ILE A 112 23.64 -7.98 -18.83
CA ILE A 112 22.59 -7.02 -19.22
C ILE A 112 21.23 -7.49 -18.68
N TRP A 113 20.91 -8.78 -18.81
CA TRP A 113 19.65 -9.34 -18.28
C TRP A 113 19.57 -9.33 -16.74
N PHE A 114 20.69 -9.51 -16.03
CA PHE A 114 20.74 -9.30 -14.58
C PHE A 114 20.52 -7.83 -14.20
N GLY A 115 21.12 -6.88 -14.94
CA GLY A 115 20.87 -5.45 -14.75
C GLY A 115 19.40 -5.06 -15.02
N LEU A 116 18.79 -5.63 -16.06
CA LEU A 116 17.37 -5.43 -16.35
C LEU A 116 16.47 -6.04 -15.27
N LEU A 117 16.76 -7.26 -14.78
CA LEU A 117 16.04 -7.88 -13.66
C LEU A 117 16.09 -6.99 -12.40
N PHE A 118 17.25 -6.44 -12.06
CA PHE A 118 17.39 -5.51 -10.95
C PHE A 118 16.59 -4.21 -11.15
N LEU A 119 16.60 -3.64 -12.36
CA LEU A 119 15.80 -2.48 -12.73
C LEU A 119 14.28 -2.78 -12.66
N THR A 120 13.84 -3.94 -13.15
CA THR A 120 12.45 -4.39 -13.07
C THR A 120 11.99 -4.57 -11.62
N PHE A 121 12.84 -5.11 -10.74
CA PHE A 121 12.58 -5.18 -9.31
C PHE A 121 12.42 -3.77 -8.69
N LEU A 122 13.34 -2.84 -8.94
CA LEU A 122 13.25 -1.48 -8.40
C LEU A 122 12.01 -0.73 -8.90
N LEU A 123 11.69 -0.83 -10.20
CA LEU A 123 10.53 -0.15 -10.79
C LEU A 123 9.20 -0.76 -10.32
N SER A 124 9.10 -2.09 -10.21
CA SER A 124 7.90 -2.73 -9.67
C SER A 124 7.71 -2.46 -8.18
N LEU A 125 8.79 -2.40 -7.38
CA LEU A 125 8.74 -2.00 -5.97
C LEU A 125 8.31 -0.54 -5.80
N GLY A 126 8.84 0.36 -6.64
CA GLY A 126 8.41 1.76 -6.69
C GLY A 126 6.94 1.92 -7.10
N TRP A 127 6.48 1.11 -8.07
CA TRP A 127 5.07 1.08 -8.48
C TRP A 127 4.13 0.56 -7.39
N LEU A 128 4.54 -0.49 -6.65
CA LEU A 128 3.82 -0.96 -5.47
C LEU A 128 3.72 0.14 -4.41
N TYR A 129 4.81 0.89 -4.16
CA TYR A 129 4.79 2.02 -3.23
C TYR A 129 3.80 3.12 -3.67
N VAL A 130 3.79 3.48 -4.97
CA VAL A 130 2.81 4.41 -5.55
C VAL A 130 1.37 3.91 -5.35
N VAL A 131 1.08 2.65 -5.67
CA VAL A 131 -0.29 2.11 -5.54
C VAL A 131 -0.74 1.98 -4.09
N LEU A 132 0.17 1.73 -3.13
CA LEU A 132 -0.14 1.75 -1.69
C LEU A 132 -0.56 3.13 -1.18
N ILE A 133 -0.08 4.22 -1.80
CA ILE A 133 -0.51 5.60 -1.52
C ILE A 133 -1.90 5.85 -2.13
N LEU A 134 -2.06 5.48 -3.41
CA LEU A 134 -3.32 5.62 -4.15
C LEU A 134 -4.50 4.85 -3.53
N LEU A 135 -4.26 3.92 -2.59
CA LEU A 135 -5.32 3.31 -1.78
C LEU A 135 -6.20 4.33 -1.03
N ASN A 136 -5.76 5.58 -0.86
CA ASN A 136 -6.60 6.65 -0.32
C ASN A 136 -7.76 7.01 -1.28
N ASP A 137 -7.50 7.06 -2.58
CA ASP A 137 -8.39 7.61 -3.62
C ASP A 137 -8.86 6.56 -4.63
N LEU A 138 -8.51 5.28 -4.42
CA LEU A 138 -8.85 4.16 -5.31
C LEU A 138 -10.37 3.91 -5.44
N HIS A 139 -11.19 4.48 -4.54
CA HIS A 139 -12.65 4.57 -4.72
C HIS A 139 -13.04 5.46 -5.90
N ASN A 140 -12.41 6.63 -6.05
CA ASN A 140 -12.65 7.57 -7.14
C ASN A 140 -12.30 6.93 -8.49
N PHE A 141 -11.27 6.08 -8.50
CA PHE A 141 -10.90 5.25 -9.65
C PHE A 141 -11.92 4.13 -9.94
N ASN A 142 -12.50 3.48 -8.93
CA ASN A 142 -13.63 2.55 -9.12
C ASN A 142 -14.87 3.28 -9.68
N GLU A 143 -15.17 4.51 -9.24
CA GLU A 143 -16.25 5.35 -9.80
C GLU A 143 -15.98 5.72 -11.28
N PHE A 144 -14.75 6.11 -11.62
CA PHE A 144 -14.32 6.36 -13.00
C PHE A 144 -14.50 5.13 -13.90
N LEU A 145 -14.09 3.94 -13.45
CA LEU A 145 -14.28 2.70 -14.22
C LEU A 145 -15.76 2.31 -14.34
N PHE A 146 -16.57 2.54 -13.31
CA PHE A 146 -18.03 2.34 -13.39
C PHE A 146 -18.66 3.25 -14.46
N GLN A 147 -18.29 4.54 -14.51
CA GLN A 147 -18.79 5.48 -15.51
C GLN A 147 -18.42 5.08 -16.95
N HIS A 148 -17.25 4.45 -17.17
CA HIS A 148 -16.80 4.01 -18.49
C HIS A 148 -17.35 2.65 -18.92
N TRP A 149 -17.55 1.70 -17.99
CA TRP A 149 -17.90 0.30 -18.31
C TRP A 149 -19.31 -0.11 -17.88
N GLY A 150 -20.03 0.72 -17.12
CA GLY A 150 -21.40 0.45 -16.65
C GLY A 150 -21.54 -0.68 -15.61
N HIS A 151 -20.44 -1.36 -15.27
CA HIS A 151 -20.40 -2.47 -14.33
C HIS A 151 -19.55 -2.11 -13.10
N TRP A 152 -20.12 -2.25 -11.90
CA TRP A 152 -19.41 -1.94 -10.66
C TRP A 152 -18.57 -3.14 -10.21
N MET A 153 -17.30 -2.87 -9.92
CA MET A 153 -16.38 -3.83 -9.30
C MET A 153 -15.38 -3.04 -8.44
N ASP A 154 -15.11 -3.54 -7.23
CA ASP A 154 -13.99 -3.05 -6.42
C ASP A 154 -12.69 -3.64 -6.97
N TRP A 155 -11.96 -2.83 -7.74
CA TRP A 155 -10.69 -3.25 -8.35
C TRP A 155 -9.50 -3.18 -7.39
N SER A 156 -9.67 -2.57 -6.21
CA SER A 156 -8.60 -2.37 -5.21
C SER A 156 -7.85 -3.66 -4.84
N PRO A 157 -8.50 -4.77 -4.45
CA PRO A 157 -7.80 -6.02 -4.16
C PRO A 157 -7.16 -6.65 -5.41
N ALA A 158 -7.73 -6.45 -6.60
CA ALA A 158 -7.20 -7.01 -7.84
C ALA A 158 -5.88 -6.34 -8.25
N PHE A 159 -5.83 -5.00 -8.24
CA PHE A 159 -4.58 -4.27 -8.52
C PHE A 159 -3.50 -4.55 -7.48
N LEU A 160 -3.84 -4.55 -6.18
CA LEU A 160 -2.89 -4.91 -5.12
C LEU A 160 -2.35 -6.34 -5.29
N LEU A 161 -3.21 -7.32 -5.57
CA LEU A 161 -2.81 -8.71 -5.76
C LEU A 161 -1.87 -8.85 -6.97
N VAL A 162 -2.24 -8.31 -8.13
CA VAL A 162 -1.43 -8.38 -9.35
C VAL A 162 -0.05 -7.75 -9.10
N ILE A 163 0.01 -6.52 -8.60
CA ILE A 163 1.29 -5.82 -8.40
C ILE A 163 2.15 -6.53 -7.34
N SER A 164 1.54 -7.01 -6.25
CA SER A 164 2.25 -7.80 -5.23
C SER A 164 2.84 -9.09 -5.81
N LEU A 165 2.13 -9.78 -6.71
CA LEU A 165 2.63 -10.96 -7.41
C LEU A 165 3.79 -10.61 -8.35
N LEU A 166 3.71 -9.51 -9.12
CA LEU A 166 4.79 -9.08 -10.01
C LEU A 166 6.07 -8.70 -9.22
N VAL A 167 5.93 -7.97 -8.12
CA VAL A 167 7.04 -7.62 -7.21
C VAL A 167 7.62 -8.87 -6.55
N THR A 168 6.79 -9.78 -6.06
CA THR A 168 7.24 -11.03 -5.42
C THR A 168 8.02 -11.89 -6.42
N TYR A 169 7.52 -12.02 -7.65
CA TYR A 169 8.19 -12.75 -8.72
C TYR A 169 9.56 -12.14 -9.09
N ALA A 170 9.62 -10.81 -9.28
CA ALA A 170 10.89 -10.11 -9.55
C ALA A 170 11.88 -10.25 -8.38
N SER A 171 11.39 -10.17 -7.13
CA SER A 171 12.18 -10.36 -5.91
C SER A 171 12.75 -11.77 -5.80
N LEU A 172 11.95 -12.80 -6.09
CA LEU A 172 12.38 -14.20 -6.06
C LEU A 172 13.42 -14.49 -7.15
N LEU A 173 13.23 -13.98 -8.38
CA LEU A 173 14.25 -14.10 -9.43
C LEU A 173 15.56 -13.37 -9.07
N LEU A 174 15.48 -12.18 -8.48
CA LEU A 174 16.67 -11.42 -8.06
C LEU A 174 17.41 -12.14 -6.92
N LEU A 175 16.69 -12.63 -5.91
CA LEU A 175 17.25 -13.46 -4.84
C LEU A 175 17.92 -14.72 -5.40
N LEU A 176 17.27 -15.39 -6.35
CA LEU A 176 17.80 -16.59 -7.01
C LEU A 176 19.08 -16.31 -7.81
N ALA A 177 19.13 -15.19 -8.54
CA ALA A 177 20.34 -14.74 -9.22
C ALA A 177 21.48 -14.42 -8.24
N LEU A 178 21.17 -13.76 -7.11
CA LEU A 178 22.16 -13.47 -6.07
C LEU A 178 22.70 -14.76 -5.42
N LEU A 179 21.83 -15.73 -5.10
CA LEU A 179 22.23 -17.04 -4.58
C LEU A 179 23.10 -17.82 -5.56
N LEU A 180 22.73 -17.87 -6.85
CA LEU A 180 23.54 -18.49 -7.89
C LEU A 180 24.92 -17.83 -8.01
N ARG A 181 24.99 -16.49 -7.93
CA ARG A 181 26.26 -15.75 -7.96
C ARG A 181 27.13 -16.00 -6.73
N LEU A 182 26.52 -16.19 -5.56
CA LEU A 182 27.22 -16.61 -4.33
C LEU A 182 27.76 -18.04 -4.43
N CYS A 183 27.00 -18.96 -5.04
CA CYS A 183 27.42 -20.33 -5.36
C CYS A 183 28.37 -20.43 -6.57
N GLY A 184 28.87 -19.31 -7.09
CA GLY A 184 29.81 -19.26 -8.22
C GLY A 184 29.24 -19.71 -9.58
N GLN A 185 27.92 -19.92 -9.68
CA GLN A 185 27.27 -20.47 -10.86
C GLN A 185 27.08 -19.42 -11.98
N PRO A 186 27.01 -19.84 -13.26
CA PRO A 186 26.61 -18.96 -14.34
C PRO A 186 25.14 -18.53 -14.20
N LEU A 187 24.89 -17.25 -14.44
CA LEU A 187 23.54 -16.74 -14.64
C LEU A 187 23.11 -17.06 -16.07
N CYS A 188 22.17 -18.00 -16.21
CA CYS A 188 21.54 -18.39 -17.48
C CYS A 188 20.03 -18.17 -17.37
N LEU A 189 19.56 -16.93 -17.58
CA LEU A 189 18.15 -16.59 -17.37
C LEU A 189 17.29 -17.14 -18.52
N HIS A 190 16.23 -17.90 -18.19
CA HIS A 190 15.37 -18.53 -19.19
C HIS A 190 14.59 -17.50 -20.06
N THR A 191 14.31 -17.86 -21.32
CA THR A 191 13.58 -16.99 -22.26
C THR A 191 12.17 -16.62 -21.76
N ALA A 192 11.47 -17.52 -21.07
CA ALA A 192 10.16 -17.19 -20.48
C ALA A 192 10.26 -16.09 -19.42
N HIS A 193 11.30 -16.13 -18.58
CA HIS A 193 11.57 -15.11 -17.57
C HIS A 193 11.96 -13.78 -18.23
N LYS A 194 12.75 -13.83 -19.30
CA LYS A 194 13.13 -12.66 -20.11
C LYS A 194 11.90 -11.95 -20.71
N VAL A 195 10.93 -12.70 -21.24
CA VAL A 195 9.65 -12.17 -21.73
C VAL A 195 8.80 -11.60 -20.58
N LEU A 196 8.68 -12.30 -19.45
CA LEU A 196 7.86 -11.84 -18.33
C LEU A 196 8.45 -10.58 -17.65
N LEU A 197 9.77 -10.41 -17.60
CA LEU A 197 10.38 -9.16 -17.13
C LEU A 197 10.05 -7.98 -18.05
N LEU A 198 10.05 -8.17 -19.38
CA LEU A 198 9.63 -7.13 -20.33
C LEU A 198 8.14 -6.80 -20.19
N LEU A 199 7.29 -7.80 -19.92
CA LEU A 199 5.87 -7.59 -19.65
C LEU A 199 5.65 -6.79 -18.35
N ILE A 200 6.38 -7.09 -17.27
CA ILE A 200 6.32 -6.32 -16.01
C ILE A 200 6.75 -4.86 -16.25
N MET A 201 7.85 -4.65 -16.99
CA MET A 201 8.31 -3.30 -17.37
C MET A 201 7.25 -2.54 -18.17
N LEU A 202 6.59 -3.19 -19.13
CA LEU A 202 5.51 -2.59 -19.93
C LEU A 202 4.29 -2.23 -19.07
N LEU A 203 3.88 -3.11 -18.15
CA LEU A 203 2.74 -2.87 -17.24
C LEU A 203 3.02 -1.72 -16.26
N VAL A 204 4.23 -1.64 -15.70
CA VAL A 204 4.64 -0.52 -14.84
C VAL A 204 4.70 0.79 -15.63
N ALA A 205 5.26 0.77 -16.85
CA ALA A 205 5.28 1.95 -17.72
C ALA A 205 3.87 2.43 -18.10
N ALA A 206 2.95 1.51 -18.44
CA ALA A 206 1.56 1.83 -18.73
C ALA A 206 0.83 2.43 -17.50
N GLY A 207 1.08 1.89 -16.30
CA GLY A 207 0.55 2.44 -15.05
C GLY A 207 1.04 3.87 -14.77
N LEU A 208 2.34 4.12 -14.93
CA LEU A 208 2.94 5.45 -14.75
C LEU A 208 2.43 6.47 -15.77
N VAL A 209 2.23 6.06 -17.03
CA VAL A 209 1.62 6.92 -18.08
C VAL A 209 0.16 7.20 -17.78
N GLY A 210 -0.62 6.21 -17.33
CA GLY A 210 -2.01 6.40 -16.91
C GLY A 210 -2.13 7.39 -15.75
N LEU A 211 -1.20 7.33 -14.79
CA LEU A 211 -1.12 8.27 -13.67
C LEU A 211 -0.84 9.71 -14.14
N GLU A 212 0.16 9.93 -14.99
CA GLU A 212 0.48 11.28 -15.51
C GLU A 212 -0.64 11.87 -16.39
N VAL A 213 -1.30 11.04 -17.21
CA VAL A 213 -2.33 11.52 -18.15
C VAL A 213 -3.67 11.80 -17.47
N GLN A 214 -4.12 10.92 -16.57
CA GLN A 214 -5.49 10.95 -16.05
C GLN A 214 -5.59 11.36 -14.57
N TRP A 215 -4.53 11.21 -13.77
CA TRP A 215 -4.50 11.47 -12.32
C TRP A 215 -3.25 12.25 -11.88
N ARG A 216 -2.83 13.22 -12.70
CA ARG A 216 -1.59 14.00 -12.52
C ARG A 216 -1.45 14.67 -11.14
N GLN A 217 -2.57 14.99 -10.50
CA GLN A 217 -2.62 15.55 -9.15
C GLN A 217 -1.96 14.62 -8.11
N GLU A 218 -2.03 13.30 -8.28
CA GLU A 218 -1.58 12.32 -7.28
C GLU A 218 -0.06 12.23 -7.12
N TRP A 219 0.71 12.87 -7.99
CA TRP A 219 2.14 13.12 -7.75
C TRP A 219 2.38 14.01 -6.52
N HIS A 220 1.40 14.82 -6.10
CA HIS A 220 1.46 15.58 -4.84
C HIS A 220 1.18 14.65 -3.65
N SER A 221 0.25 13.71 -3.78
CA SER A 221 0.02 12.61 -2.82
C SER A 221 1.28 11.77 -2.61
N LEU A 222 2.05 11.51 -3.68
CA LEU A 222 3.39 10.91 -3.57
C LEU A 222 4.37 11.78 -2.77
N ARG A 223 4.44 13.09 -3.01
CA ARG A 223 5.31 14.01 -2.25
C ARG A 223 4.92 14.06 -0.76
N LEU A 224 3.63 14.08 -0.46
CA LEU A 224 3.10 14.03 0.92
C LEU A 224 3.45 12.70 1.60
N SER A 225 3.30 11.57 0.89
CA SER A 225 3.70 10.26 1.42
C SER A 225 5.16 10.25 1.88
N LEU A 226 6.07 10.89 1.13
CA LEU A 226 7.49 10.94 1.47
C LEU A 226 7.76 11.73 2.75
N GLN A 227 6.98 12.77 3.07
CA GLN A 227 7.07 13.45 4.36
C GLN A 227 6.74 12.49 5.52
N ALA A 228 5.81 11.54 5.32
CA ALA A 228 5.45 10.55 6.33
C ALA A 228 6.41 9.32 6.36
N THR A 229 6.92 8.89 5.21
CA THR A 229 7.63 7.59 5.08
C THR A 229 9.15 7.68 4.94
N ALA A 230 9.72 8.83 4.54
CA ALA A 230 11.15 8.95 4.25
C ALA A 230 12.09 8.50 5.40
N PRO A 231 11.78 8.71 6.69
CA PRO A 231 12.58 8.14 7.79
C PRO A 231 12.77 6.62 7.70
N PHE A 232 11.74 5.89 7.25
CA PHE A 232 11.76 4.44 7.11
C PHE A 232 12.36 4.01 5.76
N LEU A 233 12.07 4.75 4.68
CA LEU A 233 12.69 4.52 3.37
C LEU A 233 14.21 4.72 3.40
N HIS A 234 14.72 5.67 4.19
CA HIS A 234 16.16 5.82 4.45
C HIS A 234 16.77 4.55 5.08
N ILE A 235 16.12 3.94 6.08
CA ILE A 235 16.59 2.70 6.69
C ILE A 235 16.62 1.56 5.65
N GLY A 236 15.61 1.47 4.78
CA GLY A 236 15.60 0.54 3.65
C GLY A 236 16.72 0.77 2.65
N ALA A 237 17.00 2.03 2.29
CA ALA A 237 18.10 2.40 1.39
C ALA A 237 19.48 2.08 1.98
N VAL A 238 19.67 2.34 3.28
CA VAL A 238 20.90 1.99 4.01
C VAL A 238 21.09 0.48 4.07
N ALA A 239 20.04 -0.29 4.36
CA ALA A 239 20.11 -1.76 4.30
C ALA A 239 20.46 -2.25 2.88
N GLY A 240 19.87 -1.65 1.83
CA GLY A 240 20.15 -1.96 0.44
C GLY A 240 21.63 -1.74 0.05
N ILE A 241 22.20 -0.58 0.34
CA ILE A 241 23.61 -0.31 0.02
C ILE A 241 24.58 -1.16 0.85
N THR A 242 24.22 -1.52 2.10
CA THR A 242 24.98 -2.49 2.91
C THR A 242 24.97 -3.90 2.30
N LEU A 243 23.85 -4.38 1.77
CA LEU A 243 23.77 -5.67 1.09
C LEU A 243 24.58 -5.68 -0.22
N LEU A 244 24.55 -4.58 -0.98
CA LEU A 244 25.34 -4.40 -2.21
C LEU A 244 26.86 -4.36 -1.96
N ALA A 245 27.31 -4.12 -0.72
CA ALA A 245 28.73 -4.13 -0.37
C ALA A 245 29.42 -5.47 -0.67
N TRP A 246 28.72 -6.60 -0.50
CA TRP A 246 29.30 -7.94 -0.71
C TRP A 246 29.72 -8.19 -2.17
N PRO A 247 28.84 -8.07 -3.20
CA PRO A 247 29.26 -8.22 -4.59
C PRO A 247 30.22 -7.12 -5.05
N VAL A 248 30.13 -5.90 -4.50
CA VAL A 248 31.10 -4.82 -4.80
C VAL A 248 32.49 -5.17 -4.26
N ALA A 249 32.60 -5.70 -3.04
CA ALA A 249 33.87 -6.10 -2.44
C ALA A 249 34.51 -7.31 -3.16
N ASP A 250 33.75 -8.35 -3.50
CA ASP A 250 34.26 -9.48 -4.31
C ASP A 250 34.74 -9.01 -5.70
N THR A 251 34.00 -8.10 -6.34
CA THR A 251 34.41 -7.47 -7.61
C THR A 251 35.67 -6.63 -7.46
N PHE A 252 35.76 -5.81 -6.40
CA PHE A 252 36.94 -5.00 -6.09
C PHE A 252 38.20 -5.85 -5.92
N TYR A 253 38.13 -7.01 -5.25
CA TYR A 253 39.31 -7.86 -5.11
C TYR A 253 39.68 -8.62 -6.40
N ARG A 254 38.72 -8.92 -7.29
CA ARG A 254 39.00 -9.56 -8.60
C ARG A 254 39.65 -8.63 -9.64
N ILE A 255 39.24 -7.37 -9.71
CA ILE A 255 39.77 -6.43 -10.72
C ILE A 255 41.28 -6.21 -10.50
N HIS A 256 42.12 -6.43 -11.51
CA HIS A 256 43.57 -6.23 -11.37
C HIS A 256 44.01 -4.77 -11.65
N GLN A 257 43.35 -4.08 -12.58
CA GLN A 257 43.71 -2.70 -12.97
C GLN A 257 43.36 -1.65 -11.89
N ARG A 258 44.25 -0.68 -11.66
CA ARG A 258 44.07 0.37 -10.64
C ARG A 258 42.93 1.34 -10.92
N GLY A 259 42.76 1.78 -12.18
CA GLY A 259 41.74 2.77 -12.57
C GLY A 259 40.31 2.32 -12.26
N PRO A 260 39.83 1.19 -12.84
CA PRO A 260 38.49 0.67 -12.56
C PRO A 260 38.25 0.32 -11.09
N LYS A 261 39.30 -0.12 -10.35
CA LYS A 261 39.25 -0.31 -8.89
C LYS A 261 38.89 0.98 -8.15
N ILE A 262 39.57 2.08 -8.45
CA ILE A 262 39.32 3.38 -7.82
C ILE A 262 37.93 3.90 -8.19
N LEU A 263 37.55 3.82 -9.46
CA LEU A 263 36.23 4.25 -9.94
C LEU A 263 35.08 3.50 -9.23
N LEU A 264 35.21 2.17 -9.07
CA LEU A 264 34.21 1.35 -8.38
C LEU A 264 34.04 1.77 -6.90
N LEU A 265 35.14 2.02 -6.19
CA LEU A 265 35.07 2.47 -4.79
C LEU A 265 34.51 3.89 -4.67
N LEU A 266 34.93 4.83 -5.54
CA LEU A 266 34.42 6.21 -5.53
C LEU A 266 32.91 6.25 -5.82
N LEU A 267 32.43 5.45 -6.76
CA LEU A 267 30.99 5.35 -7.05
C LEU A 267 30.22 4.74 -5.86
N PHE A 268 30.69 3.61 -5.32
CA PHE A 268 30.01 2.94 -4.22
C PHE A 268 29.97 3.79 -2.93
N PHE A 269 31.11 4.31 -2.49
CA PHE A 269 31.16 5.14 -1.27
C PHE A 269 30.56 6.53 -1.49
N GLY A 270 30.57 7.07 -2.71
CA GLY A 270 29.84 8.30 -3.04
C GLY A 270 28.32 8.12 -2.91
N VAL A 271 27.77 7.03 -3.44
CA VAL A 271 26.35 6.67 -3.28
C VAL A 271 26.01 6.36 -1.82
N ALA A 272 26.85 5.61 -1.11
CA ALA A 272 26.64 5.33 0.32
C ALA A 272 26.63 6.61 1.17
N LEU A 273 27.59 7.53 0.93
CA LEU A 273 27.64 8.83 1.61
C LEU A 273 26.42 9.69 1.29
N ALA A 274 25.98 9.73 0.03
CA ALA A 274 24.76 10.43 -0.36
C ALA A 274 23.54 9.89 0.40
N ILE A 275 23.37 8.56 0.46
CA ILE A 275 22.29 7.90 1.22
C ILE A 275 22.39 8.26 2.71
N TYR A 276 23.57 8.14 3.32
CA TYR A 276 23.79 8.46 4.74
C TYR A 276 23.46 9.92 5.12
N LEU A 277 23.49 10.85 4.15
CA LEU A 277 23.20 12.27 4.33
C LEU A 277 21.74 12.64 3.98
N VAL A 278 20.95 11.74 3.37
CA VAL A 278 19.52 11.99 3.06
C VAL A 278 18.72 12.53 4.27
N PRO A 279 18.93 12.06 5.52
CA PRO A 279 18.20 12.58 6.68
C PRO A 279 18.33 14.08 6.97
N LEU A 280 19.36 14.76 6.45
CA LEU A 280 19.50 16.22 6.51
C LEU A 280 18.47 16.96 5.63
N PHE A 281 17.86 16.26 4.67
CA PHE A 281 16.91 16.82 3.69
C PHE A 281 15.48 16.29 3.88
N ILE A 282 15.25 15.42 4.87
CA ILE A 282 13.91 14.94 5.23
C ILE A 282 13.23 16.00 6.09
N SER A 283 12.19 16.63 5.53
CA SER A 283 11.23 17.42 6.30
C SER A 283 9.94 16.61 6.50
N SER A 284 9.39 16.65 7.71
CA SER A 284 8.16 15.96 8.10
C SER A 284 7.50 16.71 9.24
N ALA A 285 6.19 16.97 9.11
CA ALA A 285 5.42 17.53 10.22
C ALA A 285 5.42 16.60 11.45
N CYS A 286 5.51 15.28 11.26
CA CYS A 286 5.47 14.31 12.35
C CYS A 286 6.80 14.11 13.11
N ILE A 287 7.87 14.85 12.77
CA ILE A 287 9.12 14.86 13.55
C ILE A 287 9.03 15.99 14.59
N MET A 288 8.29 15.73 15.68
CA MET A 288 8.03 16.68 16.77
C MET A 288 7.90 15.97 18.12
N GLU A 289 8.00 16.72 19.23
CA GLU A 289 7.80 16.17 20.57
C GLU A 289 6.31 15.94 20.87
N PRO A 290 5.93 14.85 21.58
CA PRO A 290 4.52 14.52 21.88
C PRO A 290 3.68 15.61 22.55
N LYS A 291 4.33 16.53 23.27
CA LYS A 291 3.73 17.69 23.95
C LYS A 291 3.39 18.86 23.02
N ASP A 292 3.99 18.90 21.83
CA ASP A 292 3.85 19.97 20.84
C ASP A 292 2.89 19.57 19.70
N LEU A 293 2.25 18.40 19.82
CA LEU A 293 1.26 17.88 18.88
C LEU A 293 -0.02 18.75 18.90
N PRO A 294 -0.52 19.21 17.73
CA PRO A 294 -1.78 19.92 17.63
C PRO A 294 -3.00 19.12 18.12
N PRO A 295 -4.16 19.77 18.33
CA PRO A 295 -5.44 19.08 18.49
C PRO A 295 -5.69 18.07 17.38
N LYS A 296 -6.44 17.01 17.68
CA LYS A 296 -6.87 16.04 16.66
C LYS A 296 -7.80 16.76 15.66
N PRO A 297 -7.60 16.63 14.34
CA PRO A 297 -8.52 17.20 13.37
C PRO A 297 -9.94 16.65 13.55
N GLU A 298 -10.94 17.52 13.47
CA GLU A 298 -12.34 17.12 13.47
C GLU A 298 -12.69 16.32 12.21
N LEU A 299 -13.73 15.48 12.30
CA LEU A 299 -14.15 14.64 11.18
C LEU A 299 -15.41 15.21 10.52
N THR A 300 -15.33 15.35 9.20
CA THR A 300 -16.41 15.65 8.28
C THR A 300 -16.75 14.37 7.51
N GLY A 301 -18.02 13.97 7.48
CA GLY A 301 -18.45 12.76 6.78
C GLY A 301 -18.67 12.99 5.29
N HIS A 302 -17.79 12.44 4.44
CA HIS A 302 -17.88 12.55 2.98
C HIS A 302 -19.11 11.82 2.42
N ARG A 303 -20.04 12.53 1.77
CA ARG A 303 -21.38 11.99 1.41
C ARG A 303 -22.07 11.29 2.60
N GLY A 304 -21.76 11.77 3.82
CA GLY A 304 -22.06 11.15 5.12
C GLY A 304 -21.03 10.11 5.59
N ALA A 305 -21.46 8.88 5.84
CA ALA A 305 -20.61 7.80 6.33
C ALA A 305 -20.66 6.58 5.39
N PRO A 306 -20.14 6.69 4.16
CA PRO A 306 -20.36 5.70 3.09
C PRO A 306 -19.65 4.35 3.31
N MET A 307 -18.68 4.25 4.24
CA MET A 307 -18.21 2.94 4.70
C MET A 307 -19.28 2.17 5.52
N LEU A 308 -20.24 2.87 6.12
CA LEU A 308 -21.25 2.35 7.06
C LEU A 308 -22.70 2.38 6.53
N ALA A 309 -22.97 3.10 5.45
CA ALA A 309 -24.32 3.30 4.92
C ALA A 309 -24.30 3.62 3.42
N PRO A 310 -25.42 3.50 2.70
CA PRO A 310 -25.53 4.05 1.34
C PRO A 310 -25.29 5.57 1.37
N GLU A 311 -24.36 6.06 0.55
CA GLU A 311 -23.98 7.47 0.50
C GLU A 311 -25.17 8.41 0.23
N ASN A 312 -25.11 9.66 0.72
CA ASN A 312 -26.14 10.68 0.47
C ASN A 312 -27.58 10.26 0.89
N THR A 313 -27.72 9.41 1.92
CA THR A 313 -29.00 9.00 2.52
C THR A 313 -29.16 9.44 3.98
N LEU A 314 -30.39 9.41 4.51
CA LEU A 314 -30.65 9.68 5.93
C LEU A 314 -30.05 8.62 6.87
N MET A 315 -29.83 7.37 6.41
CA MET A 315 -28.99 6.42 7.14
C MET A 315 -27.53 6.89 7.19
N SER A 316 -26.99 7.44 6.09
CA SER A 316 -25.64 8.01 6.04
C SER A 316 -25.45 9.11 7.10
N LEU A 317 -26.43 10.01 7.24
CA LEU A 317 -26.40 11.08 8.25
C LEU A 317 -26.42 10.52 9.67
N ARG A 318 -27.29 9.53 9.94
CA ARG A 318 -27.35 8.85 11.24
C ARG A 318 -26.00 8.19 11.58
N LYS A 319 -25.36 7.52 10.62
CA LYS A 319 -24.03 6.92 10.78
C LYS A 319 -22.89 7.95 10.91
N THR A 320 -23.03 9.14 10.33
CA THR A 320 -22.09 10.27 10.50
C THR A 320 -22.05 10.73 11.96
N ALA A 321 -23.20 10.92 12.59
CA ALA A 321 -23.29 11.21 14.03
C ALA A 321 -22.76 10.05 14.88
N GLU A 322 -23.12 8.80 14.56
CA GLU A 322 -22.67 7.61 15.31
C GLU A 322 -21.13 7.41 15.25
N CYS A 323 -20.46 7.76 14.14
CA CYS A 323 -18.99 7.72 14.06
C CYS A 323 -18.30 8.96 14.65
N GLY A 324 -19.05 9.92 15.21
CA GLY A 324 -18.53 11.12 15.85
C GLY A 324 -17.91 12.13 14.88
N ALA A 325 -18.38 12.17 13.63
CA ALA A 325 -18.16 13.29 12.74
C ALA A 325 -19.16 14.43 13.06
N VAL A 326 -18.71 15.68 12.92
CA VAL A 326 -19.47 16.88 13.35
C VAL A 326 -20.09 17.66 12.18
N VAL A 327 -19.62 17.40 10.96
CA VAL A 327 -20.18 17.90 9.71
C VAL A 327 -20.63 16.71 8.85
N PHE A 328 -21.83 16.78 8.29
CA PHE A 328 -22.26 15.97 7.16
C PHE A 328 -21.93 16.72 5.87
N GLU A 329 -21.10 16.14 5.01
CA GLU A 329 -20.79 16.66 3.67
C GLU A 329 -21.60 15.88 2.61
N THR A 330 -22.03 16.56 1.55
CA THR A 330 -22.91 15.98 0.52
C THR A 330 -22.95 16.80 -0.78
N ASP A 331 -23.57 16.22 -1.81
CA ASP A 331 -23.86 16.89 -3.08
C ASP A 331 -25.35 17.22 -3.18
N VAL A 332 -25.67 18.45 -3.58
CA VAL A 332 -27.05 18.88 -3.88
C VAL A 332 -27.24 19.07 -5.38
N MET A 333 -28.30 18.46 -5.90
CA MET A 333 -28.88 18.69 -7.23
C MET A 333 -30.24 19.37 -7.08
N VAL A 334 -30.78 19.97 -8.15
CA VAL A 334 -32.18 20.47 -8.19
C VAL A 334 -32.98 19.65 -9.21
N SER A 335 -34.21 19.27 -8.85
CA SER A 335 -35.14 18.50 -9.69
C SER A 335 -35.86 19.36 -10.74
N SER A 336 -36.53 18.73 -11.70
CA SER A 336 -37.24 19.42 -12.79
C SER A 336 -38.48 20.20 -12.34
N ASP A 337 -39.04 19.87 -11.17
CA ASP A 337 -40.06 20.64 -10.45
C ASP A 337 -39.48 21.66 -9.44
N GLY A 338 -38.16 21.68 -9.24
CA GLY A 338 -37.44 22.76 -8.53
C GLY A 338 -37.05 22.48 -7.09
N ILE A 339 -37.12 21.22 -6.64
CA ILE A 339 -36.78 20.78 -5.28
C ILE A 339 -35.31 20.39 -5.21
N PRO A 340 -34.51 20.96 -4.27
CA PRO A 340 -33.16 20.50 -4.02
C PRO A 340 -33.12 19.13 -3.31
N PHE A 341 -32.32 18.20 -3.86
CA PHE A 341 -32.21 16.82 -3.40
C PHE A 341 -30.76 16.35 -3.39
N LEU A 342 -30.46 15.31 -2.61
CA LEU A 342 -29.09 14.81 -2.45
C LEU A 342 -28.70 13.84 -3.56
N MET A 343 -27.68 14.18 -4.35
CA MET A 343 -27.13 13.31 -5.40
C MET A 343 -25.80 13.81 -5.94
N HIS A 344 -24.77 12.95 -5.93
CA HIS A 344 -23.45 13.24 -6.52
C HIS A 344 -23.46 13.16 -8.05
N ASP A 345 -24.13 12.14 -8.60
CA ASP A 345 -23.99 11.77 -10.00
C ASP A 345 -24.95 12.54 -10.91
N GLU A 346 -24.46 12.93 -12.08
CA GLU A 346 -25.28 13.34 -13.23
C GLU A 346 -26.32 12.27 -13.61
N ARG A 347 -26.07 10.99 -13.33
CA ARG A 347 -26.99 9.88 -13.62
C ARG A 347 -27.26 9.04 -12.38
N LEU A 348 -28.54 8.75 -12.16
CA LEU A 348 -29.04 8.00 -11.01
C LEU A 348 -28.62 6.51 -10.99
N THR A 349 -27.82 6.04 -11.95
CA THR A 349 -27.55 4.62 -12.22
C THR A 349 -26.47 3.98 -11.34
N ARG A 350 -25.66 4.77 -10.61
CA ARG A 350 -24.69 4.22 -9.64
C ARG A 350 -25.36 3.84 -8.32
N THR A 351 -26.23 4.72 -7.84
CA THR A 351 -26.75 4.78 -6.47
C THR A 351 -28.25 4.54 -6.35
N THR A 352 -28.97 4.23 -7.45
CA THR A 352 -30.41 3.91 -7.40
C THR A 352 -30.81 2.73 -8.29
N ASP A 353 -32.06 2.30 -8.15
CA ASP A 353 -32.75 1.30 -8.98
C ASP A 353 -33.44 1.87 -10.24
N VAL A 354 -33.09 3.09 -10.68
CA VAL A 354 -33.67 3.80 -11.86
C VAL A 354 -33.80 2.93 -13.13
N ALA A 355 -32.88 1.97 -13.33
CA ALA A 355 -32.92 1.05 -14.47
C ALA A 355 -34.13 0.09 -14.46
N SER A 356 -34.74 -0.14 -13.30
CA SER A 356 -35.98 -0.92 -13.15
C SER A 356 -37.24 -0.04 -13.13
N VAL A 357 -37.18 1.13 -12.49
CA VAL A 357 -38.35 2.02 -12.31
C VAL A 357 -38.63 2.88 -13.55
N PHE A 358 -37.57 3.32 -14.25
CA PHE A 358 -37.64 4.19 -15.43
C PHE A 358 -36.68 3.71 -16.54
N PRO A 359 -36.86 2.50 -17.11
CA PRO A 359 -35.93 1.89 -18.08
C PRO A 359 -35.69 2.71 -19.36
N HIS A 360 -36.58 3.64 -19.71
CA HIS A 360 -36.41 4.55 -20.85
C HIS A 360 -35.67 5.86 -20.51
N ARG A 361 -35.39 6.13 -19.23
CA ARG A 361 -34.71 7.36 -18.74
C ARG A 361 -33.36 7.11 -18.07
N VAL A 362 -32.80 5.91 -18.23
CA VAL A 362 -31.54 5.46 -17.57
C VAL A 362 -30.33 6.37 -17.85
N ASN A 363 -30.32 7.05 -18.99
CA ASN A 363 -29.27 8.00 -19.36
C ASN A 363 -29.69 9.48 -19.27
N SER A 364 -30.88 9.79 -18.74
CA SER A 364 -31.30 11.16 -18.42
C SER A 364 -30.45 11.73 -17.27
N HIS A 365 -30.35 13.06 -17.20
CA HIS A 365 -29.71 13.71 -16.07
C HIS A 365 -30.56 13.54 -14.80
N SER A 366 -29.94 13.50 -13.63
CA SER A 366 -30.62 13.37 -12.34
C SER A 366 -31.64 14.50 -12.11
N SER A 367 -31.27 15.73 -12.46
CA SER A 367 -32.17 16.90 -12.50
C SER A 367 -33.37 16.78 -13.46
N ASP A 368 -33.34 15.94 -14.49
CA ASP A 368 -34.47 15.85 -15.43
C ASP A 368 -35.72 15.23 -14.75
N PHE A 369 -35.53 14.52 -13.64
CA PHE A 369 -36.59 13.85 -12.90
C PHE A 369 -37.29 14.81 -11.93
N SER A 370 -38.60 14.66 -11.81
CA SER A 370 -39.40 15.38 -10.81
C SER A 370 -39.22 14.78 -9.42
N TRP A 371 -39.48 15.55 -8.36
CA TRP A 371 -39.38 15.09 -6.97
C TRP A 371 -40.32 13.90 -6.68
N THR A 372 -41.45 13.83 -7.38
CA THR A 372 -42.39 12.69 -7.30
C THR A 372 -41.86 11.43 -8.02
N GLU A 373 -40.99 11.57 -9.03
CA GLU A 373 -40.27 10.45 -9.63
C GLU A 373 -39.08 10.01 -8.78
N LEU A 374 -38.28 10.96 -8.27
CA LEU A 374 -37.10 10.69 -7.44
C LEU A 374 -37.46 9.92 -6.15
N LYS A 375 -38.55 10.28 -5.47
CA LYS A 375 -39.05 9.56 -4.29
C LYS A 375 -39.56 8.13 -4.56
N ARG A 376 -39.70 7.71 -5.82
CA ARG A 376 -40.02 6.31 -6.17
C ARG A 376 -38.79 5.43 -6.30
N LEU A 377 -37.58 5.99 -6.21
CA LEU A 377 -36.33 5.27 -6.36
C LEU A 377 -35.80 4.78 -5.01
N ASN A 378 -35.33 3.54 -5.00
CA ASN A 378 -34.56 2.99 -3.89
C ASN A 378 -33.09 3.45 -4.03
N ALA A 379 -32.60 4.21 -3.06
CA ALA A 379 -31.25 4.75 -3.00
C ALA A 379 -30.29 3.93 -2.11
N GLY A 380 -30.68 2.70 -1.74
CA GLY A 380 -29.99 1.93 -0.69
C GLY A 380 -29.59 0.50 -1.06
N ALA A 381 -30.45 -0.26 -1.73
CA ALA A 381 -30.22 -1.67 -2.04
C ALA A 381 -28.97 -1.91 -2.91
N TRP A 382 -28.61 -0.94 -3.77
CA TRP A 382 -27.37 -0.96 -4.57
C TRP A 382 -26.13 -1.16 -3.70
N PHE A 383 -26.09 -0.60 -2.48
CA PHE A 383 -24.95 -0.62 -1.57
C PHE A 383 -24.57 -2.05 -1.18
N LEU A 384 -25.58 -2.88 -0.90
CA LEU A 384 -25.42 -4.26 -0.44
C LEU A 384 -25.24 -5.27 -1.58
N GLN A 385 -25.73 -4.91 -2.77
CA GLN A 385 -25.52 -5.64 -4.03
C GLN A 385 -24.09 -5.42 -4.55
N ARG A 386 -23.68 -4.16 -4.73
CA ARG A 386 -22.41 -3.74 -5.35
C ARG A 386 -21.24 -3.76 -4.37
N ARG A 387 -21.50 -3.52 -3.08
CA ARG A 387 -20.51 -3.52 -1.99
C ARG A 387 -19.32 -2.59 -2.30
N PRO A 388 -19.57 -1.29 -2.57
CA PRO A 388 -18.54 -0.33 -2.97
C PRO A 388 -17.42 -0.19 -1.93
N PHE A 389 -17.77 -0.36 -0.66
CA PHE A 389 -16.87 -0.23 0.49
C PHE A 389 -16.74 -1.54 1.27
N TRP A 390 -15.69 -1.65 2.08
CA TRP A 390 -15.44 -2.85 2.88
C TRP A 390 -16.45 -3.02 4.03
N GLY A 391 -16.87 -1.93 4.67
CA GLY A 391 -17.86 -1.95 5.76
C GLY A 391 -19.27 -2.36 5.29
N ALA A 392 -19.62 -2.12 4.02
CA ALA A 392 -20.85 -2.64 3.39
C ALA A 392 -20.97 -4.18 3.47
N LYS A 393 -19.84 -4.88 3.65
CA LYS A 393 -19.76 -6.35 3.79
C LYS A 393 -19.99 -6.82 5.24
N GLN A 394 -20.05 -5.90 6.22
CA GLN A 394 -20.07 -6.16 7.66
C GLN A 394 -21.34 -5.67 8.38
N LEU A 395 -22.30 -5.05 7.68
CA LEU A 395 -23.52 -4.51 8.30
C LEU A 395 -24.35 -5.56 9.04
N SER A 396 -24.85 -5.15 10.22
CA SER A 396 -25.70 -5.99 11.08
C SER A 396 -27.08 -6.23 10.46
N GLY A 397 -27.85 -7.18 11.00
CA GLY A 397 -29.21 -7.48 10.51
C GLY A 397 -30.15 -6.25 10.48
N PRO A 398 -30.21 -5.44 11.56
CA PRO A 398 -30.93 -4.16 11.55
C PRO A 398 -30.38 -3.14 10.54
N ASP A 399 -29.08 -2.82 10.59
CA ASP A 399 -28.46 -1.81 9.69
C ASP A 399 -28.63 -2.19 8.22
N ARG A 400 -28.57 -3.49 7.91
CA ARG A 400 -28.81 -4.01 6.56
C ARG A 400 -30.23 -3.73 6.09
N LYS A 401 -31.25 -3.96 6.92
CA LYS A 401 -32.65 -3.67 6.57
C LYS A 401 -32.90 -2.17 6.42
N ASP A 402 -32.22 -1.34 7.20
CA ASP A 402 -32.26 0.12 7.05
C ASP A 402 -31.65 0.53 5.69
N ALA A 403 -30.45 0.00 5.38
CA ALA A 403 -29.78 0.21 4.09
C ALA A 403 -30.59 -0.30 2.89
N GLU A 404 -31.35 -1.40 3.00
CA GLU A 404 -32.23 -1.89 1.92
C GLU A 404 -33.44 -0.97 1.65
N ASN A 405 -33.81 -0.09 2.59
CA ASN A 405 -35.03 0.73 2.55
C ASN A 405 -34.78 2.25 2.42
N GLN A 406 -33.59 2.70 2.00
CA GLN A 406 -33.34 4.13 1.78
C GLN A 406 -33.95 4.63 0.46
N THR A 407 -34.42 5.88 0.46
CA THR A 407 -34.84 6.67 -0.72
C THR A 407 -33.88 7.84 -0.95
N VAL A 408 -33.99 8.50 -2.11
CA VAL A 408 -33.29 9.78 -2.37
C VAL A 408 -33.88 10.87 -1.45
N PRO A 409 -33.09 11.52 -0.56
CA PRO A 409 -33.60 12.57 0.34
C PRO A 409 -33.68 13.96 -0.32
N ALA A 410 -34.61 14.78 0.14
CA ALA A 410 -34.58 16.23 -0.09
C ALA A 410 -33.55 16.92 0.81
N LEU A 411 -33.06 18.09 0.41
CA LEU A 411 -32.22 18.93 1.26
C LEU A 411 -32.95 19.37 2.54
N GLU A 412 -34.26 19.66 2.45
CA GLU A 412 -35.07 20.02 3.62
C GLU A 412 -35.17 18.87 4.66
N GLU A 413 -35.27 17.63 4.20
CA GLU A 413 -35.29 16.43 5.05
C GLU A 413 -33.94 16.23 5.73
N LEU A 414 -32.84 16.43 4.99
CA LEU A 414 -31.49 16.37 5.53
C LEU A 414 -31.24 17.41 6.63
N LEU A 415 -31.61 18.67 6.38
CA LEU A 415 -31.37 19.78 7.31
C LEU A 415 -32.07 19.55 8.66
N LYS A 416 -33.29 19.01 8.64
CA LYS A 416 -34.08 18.70 9.85
C LYS A 416 -33.51 17.51 10.63
N GLU A 417 -33.08 16.45 9.95
CA GLU A 417 -32.37 15.34 10.61
C GLU A 417 -30.99 15.75 11.15
N ALA A 418 -30.31 16.70 10.49
CA ALA A 418 -29.05 17.28 10.99
C ALA A 418 -29.28 18.11 12.26
N GLU A 419 -30.32 18.95 12.28
CA GLU A 419 -30.68 19.78 13.44
C GLU A 419 -31.01 18.92 14.65
N ALA A 420 -31.86 17.90 14.46
CA ALA A 420 -32.23 16.91 15.48
C ALA A 420 -31.04 16.13 16.07
N ARG A 421 -29.85 16.24 15.46
CA ARG A 421 -28.60 15.56 15.85
C ARG A 421 -27.46 16.52 16.15
N ASN A 422 -27.69 17.84 16.09
CA ASN A 422 -26.68 18.88 16.22
C ASN A 422 -25.46 18.65 15.28
N LEU A 423 -25.73 18.17 14.05
CA LEU A 423 -24.73 18.12 12.97
C LEU A 423 -24.76 19.42 12.17
N SER A 424 -23.59 19.88 11.74
CA SER A 424 -23.49 20.88 10.68
C SER A 424 -23.62 20.21 9.31
N VAL A 425 -24.07 20.96 8.29
CA VAL A 425 -24.21 20.45 6.91
C VAL A 425 -23.37 21.31 5.97
N MET A 426 -22.41 20.69 5.29
CA MET A 426 -21.66 21.27 4.17
C MET A 426 -22.13 20.63 2.87
N PHE A 427 -22.21 21.38 1.78
CA PHE A 427 -22.55 20.77 0.49
C PHE A 427 -21.95 21.45 -0.72
N ASP A 428 -21.54 20.65 -1.70
CA ASP A 428 -21.38 21.07 -3.08
C ASP A 428 -22.76 21.26 -3.72
N LEU A 429 -22.95 22.31 -4.52
CA LEU A 429 -24.18 22.54 -5.28
C LEU A 429 -23.92 22.39 -6.77
N ARG A 430 -24.50 21.36 -7.38
CA ARG A 430 -24.28 20.98 -8.77
C ARG A 430 -25.24 21.74 -9.70
N ARG A 431 -24.70 22.48 -10.67
CA ARG A 431 -25.46 23.25 -11.66
C ARG A 431 -26.21 22.31 -12.64
N PRO A 432 -27.55 22.38 -12.77
CA PRO A 432 -28.30 21.52 -13.69
C PRO A 432 -27.93 21.72 -15.19
N PRO A 433 -28.40 20.86 -16.11
CA PRO A 433 -28.19 21.04 -17.55
C PRO A 433 -28.76 22.36 -18.10
N ARG A 434 -28.19 22.88 -19.20
CA ARG A 434 -28.63 24.16 -19.81
C ARG A 434 -30.09 24.19 -20.31
N SER A 435 -30.71 23.03 -20.50
CA SER A 435 -32.12 22.87 -20.86
C SER A 435 -33.07 22.86 -19.64
N HIS A 436 -32.53 22.89 -18.42
CA HIS A 436 -33.29 22.78 -17.20
C HIS A 436 -33.93 24.12 -16.80
N THR A 437 -35.20 24.12 -16.40
CA THR A 437 -35.96 25.33 -16.04
C THR A 437 -35.29 26.18 -14.95
N TYR A 438 -34.54 25.53 -14.05
CA TYR A 438 -33.83 26.19 -12.95
C TYR A 438 -32.31 26.34 -13.18
N HIS A 439 -31.81 26.23 -14.42
CA HIS A 439 -30.36 26.28 -14.73
C HIS A 439 -29.65 27.50 -14.14
N ASP A 440 -30.28 28.67 -14.23
CA ASP A 440 -29.71 29.96 -13.75
C ASP A 440 -30.29 30.42 -12.41
N THR A 441 -31.15 29.61 -11.77
CA THR A 441 -31.81 29.95 -10.49
C THR A 441 -31.62 28.89 -9.40
N PHE A 442 -30.92 27.78 -9.69
CA PHE A 442 -30.64 26.69 -8.76
C PHE A 442 -30.02 27.14 -7.42
N VAL A 443 -29.13 28.14 -7.44
CA VAL A 443 -28.59 28.77 -6.20
C VAL A 443 -29.72 29.36 -5.35
N ASN A 444 -30.64 30.11 -5.96
CA ASN A 444 -31.78 30.67 -5.24
C ASN A 444 -32.72 29.56 -4.75
N GLN A 445 -33.06 28.55 -5.55
CA GLN A 445 -33.91 27.43 -5.12
C GLN A 445 -33.34 26.69 -3.90
N THR A 446 -32.02 26.48 -3.89
CA THR A 446 -31.29 25.91 -2.74
C THR A 446 -31.33 26.85 -1.53
N LEU A 447 -31.08 28.14 -1.73
CA LEU A 447 -31.11 29.15 -0.66
C LEU A 447 -32.50 29.30 -0.02
N GLU A 448 -33.57 29.37 -0.82
CA GLU A 448 -34.95 29.40 -0.31
C GLU A 448 -35.29 28.12 0.46
N THR A 449 -34.82 26.95 0.00
CA THR A 449 -35.02 25.67 0.69
C THR A 449 -34.32 25.65 2.05
N VAL A 450 -33.08 26.15 2.13
CA VAL A 450 -32.38 26.30 3.42
C VAL A 450 -33.12 27.28 4.33
N LEU A 451 -33.49 28.46 3.84
CA LEU A 451 -34.17 29.50 4.64
C LEU A 451 -35.57 29.08 5.12
N SER A 452 -36.33 28.36 4.29
CA SER A 452 -37.68 27.89 4.63
C SER A 452 -37.72 26.62 5.49
N SER A 453 -36.62 25.84 5.52
CA SER A 453 -36.51 24.66 6.40
C SER A 453 -36.64 24.99 7.90
N GLY A 454 -36.34 26.24 8.27
CA GLY A 454 -36.42 26.77 9.64
C GLY A 454 -35.16 26.59 10.49
N VAL A 455 -34.16 25.84 10.01
CA VAL A 455 -32.98 25.45 10.82
C VAL A 455 -31.99 26.63 11.03
N PRO A 456 -31.18 26.63 12.11
CA PRO A 456 -30.21 27.68 12.39
C PRO A 456 -29.16 27.84 11.27
N GLN A 457 -29.12 28.99 10.59
CA GLN A 457 -28.19 29.27 9.48
C GLN A 457 -26.72 28.92 9.80
N ALA A 458 -26.30 29.10 11.06
CA ALA A 458 -24.94 28.82 11.53
C ALA A 458 -24.54 27.32 11.56
N MET A 459 -25.46 26.39 11.28
CA MET A 459 -25.14 24.98 11.02
C MET A 459 -24.85 24.69 9.54
N VAL A 460 -25.18 25.61 8.62
CA VAL A 460 -25.00 25.43 7.18
C VAL A 460 -23.68 26.04 6.74
N LEU A 461 -22.88 25.24 6.06
CA LEU A 461 -21.53 25.51 5.59
C LEU A 461 -21.58 25.64 4.06
N TRP A 462 -21.78 26.87 3.59
CA TRP A 462 -21.98 27.17 2.18
C TRP A 462 -20.64 27.18 1.43
N LEU A 463 -20.36 26.06 0.76
CA LEU A 463 -19.21 25.85 -0.12
C LEU A 463 -19.34 26.50 -1.52
N PRO A 464 -20.53 26.64 -2.16
CA PRO A 464 -20.62 27.16 -3.53
C PRO A 464 -20.17 28.62 -3.68
N ASP A 465 -19.29 28.87 -4.65
CA ASP A 465 -18.82 30.23 -5.00
C ASP A 465 -19.82 31.01 -5.89
N GLU A 466 -20.73 30.33 -6.61
CA GLU A 466 -21.75 30.98 -7.44
C GLU A 466 -22.74 31.79 -6.57
N ASP A 467 -23.03 33.03 -6.99
CA ASP A 467 -23.86 34.04 -6.30
C ASP A 467 -23.59 34.24 -4.79
N ARG A 468 -22.39 33.89 -4.31
CA ARG A 468 -22.01 33.93 -2.89
C ARG A 468 -22.32 35.28 -2.21
N ALA A 469 -22.14 36.41 -2.92
CA ALA A 469 -22.46 37.74 -2.37
C ALA A 469 -23.97 37.93 -2.08
N HIS A 470 -24.86 37.37 -2.92
CA HIS A 470 -26.30 37.37 -2.69
C HIS A 470 -26.69 36.44 -1.54
N VAL A 471 -26.07 35.25 -1.47
CA VAL A 471 -26.23 34.30 -0.36
C VAL A 471 -25.85 34.97 0.97
N GLN A 472 -24.68 35.62 1.04
CA GLN A 472 -24.21 36.34 2.23
C GLN A 472 -25.14 37.50 2.64
N GLN A 473 -25.72 38.22 1.67
CA GLN A 473 -26.68 39.29 1.95
C GLN A 473 -27.99 38.75 2.56
N ARG A 474 -28.46 37.58 2.12
CA ARG A 474 -29.73 36.98 2.57
C ARG A 474 -29.61 36.09 3.80
N ALA A 475 -28.46 35.42 3.98
CA ALA A 475 -28.18 34.50 5.07
C ALA A 475 -26.86 34.83 5.77
N PRO A 476 -26.75 36.00 6.43
CA PRO A 476 -25.48 36.50 6.98
C PRO A 476 -24.93 35.69 8.17
N GLN A 477 -25.68 34.73 8.72
CA GLN A 477 -25.21 33.80 9.74
C GLN A 477 -24.73 32.45 9.18
N MET A 478 -24.87 32.22 7.86
CA MET A 478 -24.45 30.99 7.19
C MET A 478 -22.94 30.97 6.96
N ARG A 479 -22.26 29.91 7.42
CA ARG A 479 -20.78 29.85 7.36
C ARG A 479 -20.32 29.78 5.91
N GLN A 480 -19.31 30.56 5.57
CA GLN A 480 -18.82 30.71 4.20
C GLN A 480 -17.51 29.93 4.03
N ILE A 481 -17.56 28.83 3.28
CA ILE A 481 -16.41 27.96 3.04
C ILE A 481 -15.96 28.11 1.60
N TYR A 482 -14.66 28.25 1.38
CA TYR A 482 -14.06 28.55 0.08
C TYR A 482 -13.24 27.37 -0.45
N GLY A 483 -13.49 27.00 -1.70
CA GLY A 483 -12.80 25.90 -2.40
C GLY A 483 -11.40 26.25 -2.93
N HIS A 484 -10.87 27.44 -2.59
CA HIS A 484 -9.59 27.93 -3.06
C HIS A 484 -8.98 28.95 -2.08
N LEU A 485 -7.65 29.01 -2.01
CA LEU A 485 -6.94 30.17 -1.48
C LEU A 485 -7.31 31.39 -2.34
N GLY A 486 -7.83 32.44 -1.72
CA GLY A 486 -8.45 33.56 -2.42
C GLY A 486 -7.57 34.18 -3.50
N GLY A 487 -8.14 34.36 -4.70
CA GLY A 487 -7.52 35.11 -5.80
C GLY A 487 -7.52 36.62 -5.53
N HIS A 488 -7.71 37.43 -6.58
CA HIS A 488 -7.64 38.90 -6.50
C HIS A 488 -8.81 39.57 -5.71
N SER A 489 -9.59 38.78 -4.97
CA SER A 489 -10.78 39.16 -4.20
C SER A 489 -10.44 39.95 -2.93
N THR A 490 -11.31 40.90 -2.55
CA THR A 490 -11.12 41.75 -1.36
C THR A 490 -11.56 41.10 -0.04
N VAL A 491 -12.25 39.95 -0.09
CA VAL A 491 -12.75 39.22 1.08
C VAL A 491 -11.78 38.09 1.41
N ARG A 492 -11.24 38.07 2.64
CA ARG A 492 -10.45 36.93 3.15
C ARG A 492 -11.38 35.79 3.57
N PRO A 493 -11.09 34.53 3.20
CA PRO A 493 -11.87 33.37 3.66
C PRO A 493 -11.63 33.12 5.16
N GLN A 494 -12.68 32.71 5.89
CA GLN A 494 -12.58 32.23 7.28
C GLN A 494 -12.44 30.70 7.36
N PHE A 495 -12.97 29.99 6.36
CA PHE A 495 -12.96 28.55 6.27
C PHE A 495 -12.53 28.14 4.86
N LEU A 496 -11.54 27.27 4.78
CA LEU A 496 -11.05 26.67 3.53
C LEU A 496 -11.46 25.20 3.47
N ASN A 497 -11.86 24.74 2.29
CA ASN A 497 -12.08 23.32 2.00
C ASN A 497 -11.30 22.96 0.74
N LEU A 498 -10.15 22.30 0.90
CA LEU A 498 -9.17 22.09 -0.18
C LEU A 498 -8.85 20.60 -0.37
N PRO A 499 -8.45 20.18 -1.59
CA PRO A 499 -7.93 18.83 -1.80
C PRO A 499 -6.67 18.62 -0.94
N TYR A 500 -6.52 17.44 -0.31
CA TYR A 500 -5.40 17.19 0.62
C TYR A 500 -4.02 17.33 -0.04
N GLN A 501 -3.97 17.18 -1.37
CA GLN A 501 -2.81 17.39 -2.23
C GLN A 501 -2.20 18.80 -2.12
N ASP A 502 -3.00 19.81 -1.73
CA ASP A 502 -2.56 21.21 -1.63
C ASP A 502 -1.78 21.53 -0.35
N LEU A 503 -1.74 20.64 0.65
CA LEU A 503 -1.02 20.87 1.92
C LEU A 503 0.41 21.43 1.77
N PRO A 504 1.26 21.03 0.81
CA PRO A 504 2.60 21.61 0.63
C PRO A 504 2.62 23.09 0.20
N LEU A 505 1.46 23.65 -0.14
CA LEU A 505 1.25 25.06 -0.49
C LEU A 505 0.68 25.87 0.69
N LEU A 506 0.30 25.21 1.79
CA LEU A 506 -0.35 25.82 2.96
C LEU A 506 0.65 26.04 4.10
N ASP A 507 0.79 27.27 4.56
CA ASP A 507 1.27 27.54 5.92
C ASP A 507 0.06 27.56 6.87
N ILE A 508 -0.29 26.38 7.39
CA ILE A 508 -1.39 26.20 8.35
C ILE A 508 -1.24 27.13 9.56
N LYS A 509 0.00 27.39 10.01
CA LYS A 509 0.27 28.24 11.17
C LYS A 509 0.04 29.72 10.86
N ALA A 510 0.35 30.17 9.65
CA ALA A 510 0.00 31.52 9.20
C ALA A 510 -1.52 31.67 8.99
N LEU A 511 -2.18 30.66 8.44
CA LEU A 511 -3.65 30.63 8.30
C LEU A 511 -4.34 30.73 9.67
N HIS A 512 -3.87 29.99 10.67
CA HIS A 512 -4.36 30.11 12.06
C HIS A 512 -4.12 31.49 12.68
N GLN A 513 -3.03 32.18 12.33
CA GLN A 513 -2.78 33.56 12.78
C GLN A 513 -3.76 34.59 12.18
N ASP A 514 -4.24 34.34 10.97
CA ASP A 514 -5.30 35.14 10.31
C ASP A 514 -6.73 34.66 10.69
N ASN A 515 -6.88 33.73 11.65
CA ASN A 515 -8.12 33.05 12.03
C ASN A 515 -8.83 32.30 10.88
N VAL A 516 -8.07 31.63 10.02
CA VAL A 516 -8.57 30.79 8.93
C VAL A 516 -8.43 29.31 9.29
N SER A 517 -9.54 28.59 9.40
CA SER A 517 -9.56 27.14 9.61
C SER A 517 -9.56 26.36 8.29
N VAL A 518 -8.90 25.21 8.27
CA VAL A 518 -8.67 24.39 7.06
C VAL A 518 -9.28 22.99 7.20
N ASN A 519 -10.24 22.67 6.33
CA ASN A 519 -10.70 21.31 6.07
C ASN A 519 -9.99 20.73 4.83
N LEU A 520 -9.48 19.50 4.89
CA LEU A 520 -8.88 18.81 3.74
C LEU A 520 -9.64 17.54 3.34
N PHE A 521 -9.79 17.32 2.03
CA PHE A 521 -10.60 16.22 1.48
C PHE A 521 -9.89 15.43 0.35
N VAL A 522 -10.20 14.15 0.10
CA VAL A 522 -10.91 13.19 0.96
C VAL A 522 -9.88 12.26 1.63
N VAL A 523 -9.86 12.21 2.96
CA VAL A 523 -8.81 11.57 3.74
C VAL A 523 -9.30 10.22 4.28
N ASN A 524 -8.81 9.12 3.72
CA ASN A 524 -9.33 7.77 3.95
C ASN A 524 -8.32 6.80 4.60
N LYS A 525 -7.08 7.24 4.87
CA LYS A 525 -6.01 6.38 5.40
C LYS A 525 -5.34 6.96 6.66
N PRO A 526 -5.03 6.11 7.67
CA PRO A 526 -4.35 6.54 8.89
C PRO A 526 -3.02 7.26 8.66
N TRP A 527 -2.22 6.86 7.66
CA TRP A 527 -0.93 7.52 7.38
C TRP A 527 -1.11 8.99 6.95
N LEU A 528 -2.12 9.26 6.12
CA LEU A 528 -2.42 10.61 5.63
C LEU A 528 -3.03 11.45 6.75
N PHE A 529 -4.04 10.93 7.44
CA PHE A 529 -4.63 11.59 8.61
C PHE A 529 -3.58 11.94 9.68
N SER A 530 -2.60 11.08 9.88
CA SER A 530 -1.47 11.34 10.80
C SER A 530 -0.64 12.53 10.35
N LEU A 531 -0.25 12.59 9.07
CA LEU A 531 0.50 13.72 8.52
C LEU A 531 -0.27 15.05 8.66
N LEU A 532 -1.59 15.04 8.39
CA LEU A 532 -2.44 16.22 8.51
C LEU A 532 -2.62 16.68 9.96
N TRP A 533 -2.79 15.74 10.90
CA TRP A 533 -2.80 16.02 12.34
C TRP A 533 -1.47 16.63 12.80
N CYS A 534 -0.33 16.04 12.42
CA CYS A 534 0.99 16.61 12.70
C CYS A 534 1.16 18.02 12.10
N ALA A 535 0.58 18.30 10.93
CA ALA A 535 0.61 19.61 10.28
C ALA A 535 -0.34 20.64 10.91
N GLY A 536 -1.23 20.23 11.82
CA GLY A 536 -2.16 21.11 12.53
C GLY A 536 -3.46 21.44 11.78
N VAL A 537 -3.84 20.63 10.78
CA VAL A 537 -5.08 20.83 10.01
C VAL A 537 -6.31 20.71 10.92
N ASP A 538 -7.25 21.65 10.82
CA ASP A 538 -8.41 21.75 11.73
C ASP A 538 -9.39 20.58 11.58
N SER A 539 -9.66 20.15 10.34
CA SER A 539 -10.60 19.05 10.06
C SER A 539 -10.32 18.31 8.75
N VAL A 540 -10.92 17.12 8.59
CA VAL A 540 -10.84 16.35 7.34
C VAL A 540 -12.19 15.78 6.92
N THR A 541 -12.46 15.80 5.62
CA THR A 541 -13.59 15.07 5.00
C THR A 541 -13.15 13.64 4.71
N THR A 542 -13.92 12.64 5.15
CA THR A 542 -13.53 11.22 5.10
C THR A 542 -14.69 10.27 4.79
N ASN A 543 -14.43 9.21 4.04
CA ASN A 543 -15.36 8.08 3.89
C ASN A 543 -15.35 7.15 5.13
N ASP A 544 -14.22 7.08 5.85
CA ASP A 544 -13.90 6.05 6.85
C ASP A 544 -13.78 6.66 8.27
N CYS A 545 -14.76 7.51 8.63
CA CYS A 545 -14.81 8.20 9.92
C CYS A 545 -14.68 7.25 11.12
N GLN A 546 -15.28 6.05 11.03
CA GLN A 546 -15.14 4.97 12.02
C GLN A 546 -13.68 4.60 12.34
N LEU A 547 -12.78 4.64 11.35
CA LEU A 547 -11.37 4.26 11.48
C LEU A 547 -10.55 5.43 12.04
N LEU A 548 -10.75 6.63 11.48
CA LEU A 548 -10.04 7.83 11.91
C LEU A 548 -10.49 8.29 13.30
N GLN A 549 -11.75 8.03 13.69
CA GLN A 549 -12.22 8.37 15.04
C GLN A 549 -11.52 7.53 16.12
N GLN A 550 -11.24 6.26 15.85
CA GLN A 550 -10.51 5.37 16.78
C GLN A 550 -9.04 5.78 16.97
N MET A 551 -8.48 6.59 16.07
CA MET A 551 -7.11 7.08 16.21
C MET A 551 -7.00 8.06 17.40
N ARG A 552 -6.26 7.63 18.43
CA ARG A 552 -5.89 8.43 19.60
C ARG A 552 -4.56 9.16 19.45
N TYR A 553 -3.82 8.88 18.38
CA TYR A 553 -2.49 9.44 18.13
C TYR A 553 -2.11 9.31 16.64
N PRO A 554 -1.25 10.19 16.09
CA PRO A 554 -0.67 9.99 14.77
C PRO A 554 0.17 8.72 14.68
N VAL A 555 -0.05 7.96 13.61
CA VAL A 555 0.85 6.90 13.14
C VAL A 555 2.16 7.57 12.68
N TRP A 556 3.29 7.07 13.17
CA TRP A 556 4.64 7.59 12.87
C TRP A 556 4.93 9.02 13.38
N LEU A 557 4.37 9.45 14.52
CA LEU A 557 5.01 10.55 15.26
C LEU A 557 6.37 10.09 15.81
N ILE A 558 7.44 10.85 15.54
CA ILE A 558 8.80 10.52 15.97
C ILE A 558 9.42 11.73 16.70
N PRO A 559 9.72 11.65 18.00
CA PRO A 559 10.47 12.70 18.69
C PRO A 559 11.82 12.98 18.00
N PRO A 560 12.25 14.24 17.84
CA PRO A 560 13.51 14.58 17.15
C PRO A 560 14.74 13.83 17.68
N GLN A 561 14.81 13.55 18.99
CA GLN A 561 15.89 12.73 19.57
C GLN A 561 15.84 11.27 19.10
N THR A 562 14.64 10.68 19.01
CA THR A 562 14.42 9.32 18.49
C THR A 562 14.79 9.24 17.01
N TYR A 563 14.41 10.24 16.20
CA TYR A 563 14.77 10.33 14.79
C TYR A 563 16.29 10.39 14.59
N LEU A 564 16.98 11.26 15.34
CA LEU A 564 18.44 11.37 15.33
C LEU A 564 19.11 10.05 15.78
N MET A 565 18.59 9.41 16.82
CA MET A 565 19.09 8.11 17.29
C MET A 565 18.93 7.00 16.23
N MET A 566 17.77 6.93 15.55
CA MET A 566 17.54 6.00 14.45
C MET A 566 18.56 6.21 13.33
N TRP A 567 18.76 7.45 12.88
CA TRP A 567 19.73 7.80 11.84
C TRP A 567 21.17 7.40 12.23
N ILE A 568 21.63 7.77 13.43
CA ILE A 568 22.98 7.46 13.91
C ILE A 568 23.18 5.94 14.01
N ILE A 569 22.26 5.20 14.63
CA ILE A 569 22.40 3.75 14.81
C ILE A 569 22.40 3.04 13.45
N THR A 570 21.46 3.37 12.55
CA THR A 570 21.39 2.79 11.20
C THR A 570 22.69 3.01 10.42
N ASN A 571 23.25 4.21 10.46
CA ASN A 571 24.51 4.50 9.75
C ASN A 571 25.72 3.83 10.42
N CYS A 572 25.83 3.85 11.75
CA CYS A 572 26.93 3.17 12.45
C CYS A 572 26.93 1.65 12.23
N VAL A 573 25.76 0.99 12.31
CA VAL A 573 25.61 -0.45 12.02
C VAL A 573 25.97 -0.74 10.56
N SER A 574 25.50 0.09 9.63
CA SER A 574 25.85 -0.01 8.21
C SER A 574 27.37 0.06 7.98
N ILE A 575 28.04 1.07 8.53
CA ILE A 575 29.50 1.26 8.40
C ILE A 575 30.29 0.09 8.99
N LEU A 576 29.88 -0.44 10.15
CA LEU A 576 30.51 -1.63 10.75
C LEU A 576 30.36 -2.86 9.85
N LEU A 577 29.19 -3.05 9.22
CA LEU A 577 28.94 -4.13 8.26
C LEU A 577 29.73 -3.93 6.95
N LEU A 578 29.89 -2.70 6.46
CA LEU A 578 30.76 -2.40 5.31
C LEU A 578 32.22 -2.76 5.61
N LEU A 579 32.75 -2.34 6.76
CA LEU A 579 34.11 -2.68 7.18
C LEU A 579 34.28 -4.20 7.32
N TRP A 580 33.31 -4.88 7.92
CA TRP A 580 33.32 -6.34 8.06
C TRP A 580 33.32 -7.07 6.71
N THR A 581 32.43 -6.72 5.77
CA THR A 581 32.36 -7.40 4.46
C THR A 581 33.61 -7.19 3.63
N PHE A 582 34.18 -5.98 3.61
CA PHE A 582 35.46 -5.72 2.93
C PHE A 582 36.65 -6.43 3.59
N LEU A 583 36.69 -6.53 4.92
CA LEU A 583 37.74 -7.29 5.64
C LEU A 583 37.62 -8.79 5.43
N LEU A 584 36.40 -9.34 5.39
CA LEU A 584 36.15 -10.76 5.14
C LEU A 584 36.52 -11.13 3.69
N GLN A 585 36.05 -10.36 2.71
CA GLN A 585 36.42 -10.57 1.30
C GLN A 585 37.94 -10.43 1.07
N ARG A 586 38.63 -9.58 1.84
CA ARG A 586 40.12 -9.51 1.81
C ARG A 586 40.79 -10.81 2.26
N ARG A 587 40.21 -11.53 3.23
CA ARG A 587 40.71 -12.86 3.66
C ARG A 587 40.45 -13.90 2.58
N CYS A 588 39.21 -14.00 2.10
CA CYS A 588 38.84 -14.95 1.04
C CYS A 588 39.62 -14.71 -0.26
N ALA A 589 39.93 -13.46 -0.61
CA ALA A 589 40.77 -13.14 -1.78
C ALA A 589 42.20 -13.66 -1.62
N LYS A 590 42.83 -13.48 -0.45
CA LYS A 590 44.15 -14.03 -0.14
C LYS A 590 44.18 -15.56 -0.12
N GLU A 591 43.11 -16.18 0.35
CA GLU A 591 42.97 -17.65 0.36
C GLU A 591 42.88 -18.19 -1.08
N ARG A 592 42.05 -17.57 -1.94
CA ARG A 592 41.99 -17.91 -3.37
C ARG A 592 43.32 -17.72 -4.09
N GLU A 593 44.03 -16.62 -3.80
CA GLU A 593 45.37 -16.32 -4.34
C GLU A 593 46.39 -17.39 -3.94
N ARG A 594 46.37 -17.81 -2.67
CA ARG A 594 47.20 -18.90 -2.15
C ARG A 594 46.87 -20.25 -2.81
N THR A 595 45.61 -20.66 -2.86
CA THR A 595 45.22 -21.94 -3.47
C THR A 595 45.46 -21.96 -4.99
N GLY A 596 45.35 -20.81 -5.64
CA GLY A 596 45.68 -20.64 -7.06
C GLY A 596 47.18 -20.77 -7.32
N LEU A 597 48.03 -20.25 -6.43
CA LEU A 597 49.48 -20.43 -6.50
C LEU A 597 49.88 -21.89 -6.22
N GLU A 598 49.27 -22.53 -5.20
CA GLU A 598 49.52 -23.93 -4.85
C GLU A 598 49.13 -24.87 -6.01
N THR A 599 47.98 -24.66 -6.66
CA THR A 599 47.56 -25.45 -7.83
C THR A 599 48.37 -25.13 -9.09
N ALA A 600 48.77 -23.87 -9.33
CA ALA A 600 49.66 -23.52 -10.45
C ALA A 600 51.03 -24.21 -10.33
N VAL A 601 51.64 -24.22 -9.14
CA VAL A 601 52.90 -24.93 -8.86
C VAL A 601 52.74 -26.45 -9.08
N LEU A 602 51.61 -27.02 -8.68
CA LEU A 602 51.31 -28.44 -8.89
C LEU A 602 51.20 -28.77 -10.39
N LEU A 603 50.47 -27.97 -11.16
CA LEU A 603 50.36 -28.11 -12.62
C LEU A 603 51.72 -27.90 -13.32
N THR A 604 52.54 -26.95 -12.88
CA THR A 604 53.90 -26.76 -13.45
C THR A 604 54.79 -27.98 -13.18
N ARG A 605 54.71 -28.59 -11.99
CA ARG A 605 55.44 -29.84 -11.68
C ARG A 605 54.95 -31.03 -12.49
N ILE A 606 53.63 -31.17 -12.65
CA ILE A 606 53.04 -32.23 -13.48
C ILE A 606 53.46 -32.07 -14.94
N ASN A 607 53.40 -30.85 -15.50
CA ASN A 607 53.83 -30.61 -16.88
C ASN A 607 55.34 -30.84 -17.08
N ALA A 608 56.18 -30.52 -16.09
CA ALA A 608 57.61 -30.87 -16.14
C ALA A 608 57.82 -32.40 -16.15
N PHE A 609 57.12 -33.13 -15.30
CA PHE A 609 57.17 -34.60 -15.21
C PHE A 609 56.52 -35.33 -16.42
N ILE A 610 55.86 -34.60 -17.32
CA ILE A 610 55.32 -35.09 -18.61
C ILE A 610 56.25 -34.73 -19.78
N MET A 611 57.31 -33.93 -19.54
CA MET A 611 58.31 -33.52 -20.54
C MET A 611 59.71 -34.10 -20.29
N GLU A 612 59.90 -34.88 -19.21
CA GLU A 612 61.04 -35.77 -18.97
C GLU A 612 60.72 -37.21 -19.40
#